data_AF-A0A944H6Z1-F1
#
_entry.id   AF-A0A944H6Z1-F1
#
_cell.length_a   1.000
_cell.length_b   1.000
_cell.length_c   1.000
_cell.angle_alpha   90.00
_cell.angle_beta   90.00
_cell.angle_gamma   90.00
#
_symmetry.space_group_name_H-M   'P 1'
#
loop_
_entity.id
_entity.type
_entity.pdbx_description
1 polymer ?
#
loop_
_entity_poly.entity_id
_entity_poly.type
_entity_poly.pdbx_seq_one_letter_code
_entity_poly.pdbx_strand_id
1 'polypeptide(L)'
;MHASFPVILLFALLGVFMVWRVITRMIRRLSRMTDTIPADAGAELRRSGWGNAVINGSRATNSIRVVEYVNGHAVQMHPVFGGALLWLPKAQTTQQNDGPDAVQLNTGHHTVTLSGKLAAFMRGAAGQTQAPTSGVRHAAVTDHSQATALATGVKRLPRDSGSSLLGRLAIWSAIALLAFVLVRRTAPDLVAPLEHWIGTLLHGR
;
A
#
# COMPACT_ATOMS: atom_id res chain seq x y z
N MET A 1 -18.47 -37.41 -6.05
CA MET A 1 -17.01 -37.21 -6.12
C MET A 1 -16.64 -36.16 -5.09
N HIS A 2 -16.08 -36.55 -3.94
CA HIS A 2 -15.66 -35.58 -2.93
C HIS A 2 -14.46 -34.80 -3.47
N ALA A 3 -14.61 -33.49 -3.63
CA ALA A 3 -13.45 -32.63 -3.87
C ALA A 3 -12.49 -32.87 -2.71
N SER A 4 -11.32 -33.42 -3.01
CA SER A 4 -10.29 -33.70 -2.02
C SER A 4 -10.00 -32.41 -1.24
N PHE A 5 -9.99 -32.48 0.09
CA PHE A 5 -9.68 -31.39 1.02
C PHE A 5 -8.64 -30.35 0.51
N PRO A 6 -7.50 -30.73 -0.11
CA PRO A 6 -6.55 -29.76 -0.70
C PRO A 6 -7.16 -28.85 -1.78
N VAL A 7 -8.09 -29.34 -2.59
CA VAL A 7 -8.75 -28.57 -3.65
C VAL A 7 -9.66 -27.50 -3.05
N ILE A 8 -10.45 -27.86 -2.04
CA ILE A 8 -11.33 -26.92 -1.32
C ILE A 8 -10.50 -25.84 -0.64
N LEU A 9 -9.40 -26.22 0.04
CA LEU A 9 -8.49 -25.28 0.68
C LEU A 9 -7.86 -24.31 -0.33
N LEU A 10 -7.41 -24.81 -1.49
CA LEU A 10 -6.83 -23.99 -2.54
C LEU A 10 -7.82 -22.93 -3.05
N PHE A 11 -9.06 -23.32 -3.32
CA PHE A 11 -10.10 -22.38 -3.75
C PHE A 11 -10.45 -21.37 -2.67
N ALA A 12 -10.50 -21.78 -1.40
CA ALA A 12 -10.72 -20.88 -0.27
C ALA A 12 -9.59 -19.84 -0.16
N LEU A 13 -8.32 -20.27 -0.26
CA LEU A 13 -7.16 -19.36 -0.24
C LEU A 13 -7.18 -18.38 -1.41
N LEU A 14 -7.54 -18.86 -2.61
CA LEU A 14 -7.67 -18.00 -3.78
C LEU A 14 -8.80 -16.98 -3.63
N GLY A 15 -9.93 -17.38 -3.04
CA GLY A 15 -11.02 -16.47 -2.70
C GLY A 15 -10.59 -15.39 -1.71
N VAL A 16 -9.91 -15.77 -0.62
CA VAL A 16 -9.36 -14.83 0.37
C VAL A 16 -8.39 -13.86 -0.29
N PHE A 17 -7.50 -14.35 -1.17
CA PHE A 17 -6.55 -13.51 -1.88
C PHE A 17 -7.23 -12.49 -2.80
N MET A 18 -8.30 -12.89 -3.51
CA MET A 18 -9.07 -11.99 -4.36
C MET A 18 -9.78 -10.91 -3.56
N VAL A 19 -10.43 -11.28 -2.45
CA VAL A 19 -11.05 -10.32 -1.53
C VAL A 19 -10.00 -9.36 -0.96
N TRP A 20 -8.83 -9.87 -0.56
CA TRP A 20 -7.72 -9.05 -0.07
C TRP A 20 -7.24 -8.01 -1.11
N ARG A 21 -7.12 -8.43 -2.38
CA ARG A 21 -6.76 -7.52 -3.49
C ARG A 21 -7.79 -6.40 -3.67
N VAL A 22 -9.08 -6.69 -3.53
CA VAL A 22 -10.15 -5.69 -3.60
C VAL A 22 -10.06 -4.73 -2.42
N ILE A 23 -9.92 -5.24 -1.20
CA ILE A 23 -9.79 -4.44 0.03
C ILE A 23 -8.61 -3.47 -0.08
N THR A 24 -7.43 -3.98 -0.45
CA THR A 24 -6.23 -3.13 -0.58
C THR A 24 -6.39 -2.08 -1.66
N ARG A 25 -7.05 -2.39 -2.79
CA ARG A 25 -7.37 -1.41 -3.83
C ARG A 25 -8.34 -0.33 -3.35
N MET A 26 -9.34 -0.70 -2.54
CA MET A 26 -10.26 0.26 -1.92
C MET A 26 -9.54 1.17 -0.94
N ILE A 27 -8.69 0.61 -0.06
CA ILE A 27 -7.89 1.39 0.90
C ILE A 27 -7.06 2.44 0.17
N ARG A 28 -6.40 2.11 -0.93
CA ARG A 28 -5.62 3.09 -1.71
C ARG A 28 -6.48 4.21 -2.32
N ARG A 29 -7.69 3.89 -2.78
CA ARG A 29 -8.61 4.89 -3.33
C ARG A 29 -9.12 5.83 -2.25
N LEU A 30 -9.46 5.28 -1.08
CA LEU A 30 -9.94 6.07 0.06
C LEU A 30 -8.84 6.94 0.64
N SER A 31 -7.62 6.40 0.79
CA SER A 31 -6.47 7.15 1.29
C SER A 31 -5.84 8.08 0.25
N ARG A 32 -6.24 7.97 -1.02
CA ARG A 32 -5.65 8.68 -2.18
C ARG A 32 -4.12 8.54 -2.29
N MET A 33 -3.57 7.45 -1.76
CA MET A 33 -2.14 7.15 -1.84
C MET A 33 -1.82 6.42 -3.15
N THR A 34 -1.94 7.14 -4.26
CA THR A 34 -1.75 6.60 -5.61
C THR A 34 -0.62 7.29 -6.37
N ASP A 35 0.18 8.09 -5.67
CA ASP A 35 1.22 8.88 -6.31
C ASP A 35 2.41 8.03 -6.72
N THR A 36 3.23 8.61 -7.58
CA THR A 36 4.54 8.11 -7.93
C THR A 36 5.59 9.11 -7.47
N ILE A 37 6.77 8.62 -7.10
CA ILE A 37 7.91 9.50 -6.83
C ILE A 37 8.29 10.18 -8.15
N PRO A 38 8.30 11.51 -8.22
CA PRO A 38 8.60 12.20 -9.45
C PRO A 38 10.10 12.13 -9.75
N ALA A 39 10.47 12.27 -11.02
CA ALA A 39 11.86 12.10 -11.47
C ALA A 39 12.80 13.17 -10.88
N ASP A 40 12.26 14.31 -10.50
CA ASP A 40 12.93 15.43 -9.85
C ASP A 40 12.94 15.32 -8.32
N ALA A 41 12.54 14.20 -7.71
CA ALA A 41 12.58 14.03 -6.26
C ALA A 41 13.99 14.23 -5.65
N GLY A 42 15.03 13.97 -6.45
CA GLY A 42 16.43 13.98 -6.02
C GLY A 42 16.85 12.70 -5.30
N ALA A 43 18.01 12.73 -4.66
CA ALA A 43 18.53 11.59 -3.91
C ALA A 43 17.72 11.30 -2.64
N GLU A 44 17.64 10.03 -2.24
CA GLU A 44 17.12 9.62 -0.93
C GLU A 44 18.13 10.05 0.15
N LEU A 45 17.66 10.82 1.13
CA LEU A 45 18.49 11.32 2.23
C LEU A 45 18.42 10.39 3.44
N ARG A 46 17.19 10.00 3.83
CA ARG A 46 16.95 9.13 4.98
C ARG A 46 15.61 8.44 4.89
N ARG A 47 15.46 7.37 5.66
CA ARG A 47 14.25 6.55 5.70
C ARG A 47 13.86 6.22 7.13
N SER A 48 12.57 6.32 7.42
CA SER A 48 12.02 5.89 8.71
C SER A 48 11.74 4.38 8.73
N GLY A 49 11.63 3.81 9.93
CA GLY A 49 10.95 2.53 10.12
C GLY A 49 9.44 2.63 9.90
N TRP A 50 8.74 1.49 9.97
CA TRP A 50 7.27 1.40 9.88
C TRP A 50 6.61 1.93 11.14
N GLY A 51 5.59 2.77 11.01
CA GLY A 51 4.86 3.35 12.13
C GLY A 51 3.42 3.69 11.79
N ASN A 52 2.84 4.54 12.62
CA ASN A 52 1.42 4.88 12.60
C ASN A 52 1.21 6.23 11.90
N ALA A 53 0.18 6.31 11.06
CA ALA A 53 -0.27 7.58 10.50
C ALA A 53 -1.78 7.59 10.26
N VAL A 54 -2.34 8.79 10.14
CA VAL A 54 -3.68 9.04 9.63
C VAL A 54 -3.52 9.80 8.33
N ILE A 55 -4.05 9.27 7.23
CA ILE A 55 -3.89 9.82 5.88
C ILE A 55 -5.28 10.08 5.32
N ASN A 56 -5.62 11.35 5.09
CA ASN A 56 -6.93 11.78 4.61
C ASN A 56 -8.09 11.18 5.45
N GLY A 57 -7.92 11.17 6.77
CA GLY A 57 -8.86 10.58 7.72
C GLY A 57 -8.78 9.04 7.88
N SER A 58 -8.03 8.34 7.02
CA SER A 58 -7.85 6.90 7.10
C SER A 58 -6.67 6.54 8.02
N ARG A 59 -6.94 5.80 9.10
CA ARG A 59 -5.90 5.36 10.05
C ARG A 59 -5.14 4.15 9.53
N ALA A 60 -3.82 4.21 9.58
CA ALA A 60 -2.90 3.14 9.25
C ALA A 60 -1.96 2.87 10.44
N THR A 61 -2.06 1.67 11.01
CA THR A 61 -1.27 1.25 12.17
C THR A 61 -0.07 0.42 11.71
N ASN A 62 1.13 0.76 12.17
CA ASN A 62 2.41 0.08 11.94
C ASN A 62 2.65 -0.35 10.49
N SER A 63 2.22 0.49 9.54
CA SER A 63 2.15 0.15 8.12
C SER A 63 2.56 1.30 7.22
N ILE A 64 2.97 2.43 7.79
CA ILE A 64 3.43 3.60 7.05
C ILE A 64 4.90 3.86 7.34
N ARG A 65 5.68 4.22 6.33
CA ARG A 65 7.03 4.74 6.47
C ARG A 65 7.17 6.04 5.70
N VAL A 66 8.10 6.89 6.12
CA VAL A 66 8.44 8.12 5.44
C VAL A 66 9.86 7.98 4.89
N VAL A 67 10.01 8.27 3.60
CA VAL A 67 11.31 8.36 2.94
C VAL A 67 11.53 9.81 2.58
N GLU A 68 12.60 10.41 3.08
CA GLU A 68 12.96 11.77 2.74
C GLU A 68 13.87 11.80 1.52
N TYR A 69 13.53 12.69 0.62
CA TYR A 69 14.30 13.04 -0.55
C TYR A 69 14.73 14.51 -0.48
N VAL A 70 15.65 14.91 -1.36
CA VAL A 70 16.09 16.30 -1.45
C VAL A 70 14.90 17.25 -1.62
N ASN A 71 13.99 16.95 -2.54
CA ASN A 71 12.89 17.85 -2.92
C ASN A 71 11.53 17.52 -2.27
N GLY A 72 11.45 16.51 -1.42
CA GLY A 72 10.16 16.07 -0.87
C GLY A 72 10.24 14.89 0.09
N HIS A 73 9.07 14.39 0.47
CA HIS A 73 8.91 13.22 1.30
C HIS A 73 7.96 12.25 0.61
N ALA A 74 8.31 10.97 0.59
CA ALA A 74 7.41 9.91 0.15
C ALA A 74 6.84 9.19 1.37
N VAL A 75 5.53 9.26 1.56
CA VAL A 75 4.81 8.49 2.57
C VAL A 75 4.37 7.19 1.92
N GLN A 76 4.93 6.08 2.37
CA GLN A 76 4.74 4.77 1.76
C GLN A 76 4.00 3.83 2.70
N MET A 77 3.04 3.10 2.16
CA MET A 77 2.33 2.04 2.84
C MET A 77 3.03 0.69 2.65
N HIS A 78 2.87 -0.22 3.60
CA HIS A 78 3.48 -1.55 3.55
C HIS A 78 3.02 -2.31 2.28
N PRO A 79 3.93 -3.06 1.60
CA PRO A 79 3.59 -3.82 0.39
C PRO A 79 2.46 -4.83 0.57
N VAL A 80 2.29 -5.39 1.78
CA VAL A 80 1.18 -6.30 2.12
C VAL A 80 -0.18 -5.62 1.95
N PHE A 81 -0.28 -4.30 2.18
CA PHE A 81 -1.47 -3.50 1.91
C PHE A 81 -1.46 -2.88 0.51
N GLY A 82 -0.58 -3.36 -0.36
CA GLY A 82 -0.46 -2.96 -1.75
C GLY A 82 0.67 -1.97 -2.06
N GLY A 83 1.41 -1.46 -1.07
CA GLY A 83 2.53 -0.57 -1.38
C GLY A 83 2.09 0.80 -1.90
N ALA A 84 1.01 1.33 -1.32
CA ALA A 84 0.50 2.66 -1.64
C ALA A 84 1.58 3.75 -1.40
N LEU A 85 1.54 4.84 -2.16
CA LEU A 85 2.52 5.91 -2.04
C LEU A 85 1.83 7.28 -2.15
N LEU A 86 2.28 8.22 -1.34
CA LEU A 86 1.87 9.61 -1.37
C LEU A 86 3.13 10.46 -1.43
N TRP A 87 3.19 11.37 -2.40
CA TRP A 87 4.33 12.27 -2.57
C TRP A 87 4.00 13.64 -1.99
N LEU A 88 4.90 14.15 -1.14
CA LEU A 88 4.75 15.42 -0.43
C LEU A 88 5.95 16.32 -0.79
N PRO A 89 5.82 17.20 -1.80
CA PRO A 89 6.90 18.11 -2.20
C PRO A 89 7.21 19.13 -1.11
N LYS A 90 8.48 19.31 -0.72
CA LYS A 90 8.86 20.23 0.37
C LYS A 90 8.37 21.66 0.15
N ALA A 91 8.39 22.13 -1.10
CA ALA A 91 7.95 23.48 -1.45
C ALA A 91 6.43 23.71 -1.26
N GLN A 92 5.62 22.64 -1.24
CA GLN A 92 4.15 22.71 -1.15
C GLN A 92 3.61 22.06 0.13
N THR A 93 4.48 21.42 0.92
CA THR A 93 4.11 20.76 2.16
C THR A 93 4.30 21.68 3.34
N THR A 94 3.21 22.00 4.03
CA THR A 94 3.26 22.67 5.33
C THR A 94 3.31 21.63 6.43
N GLN A 95 4.23 21.81 7.37
CA GLN A 95 4.38 20.97 8.56
C GLN A 95 3.90 21.72 9.79
N GLN A 96 2.95 21.14 10.51
CA GLN A 96 2.46 21.63 11.79
C GLN A 96 2.73 20.57 12.87
N ASN A 97 3.31 21.00 13.98
CA ASN A 97 3.48 20.12 15.14
C ASN A 97 2.16 20.10 15.91
N ASP A 98 1.54 18.92 16.00
CA ASP A 98 0.26 18.69 16.67
C ASP A 98 0.52 18.01 18.02
N GLY A 99 1.14 18.74 18.93
CA GLY A 99 1.58 18.22 20.23
C GLY A 99 2.93 17.51 20.23
N PRO A 100 3.31 16.86 21.34
CA PRO A 100 4.63 16.27 21.53
C PRO A 100 4.86 15.01 20.70
N ASP A 101 3.81 14.34 20.24
CA ASP A 101 3.88 13.01 19.61
C ASP A 101 3.29 12.94 18.21
N ALA A 102 2.79 14.05 17.66
CA ALA A 102 2.23 14.08 16.32
C ALA A 102 2.74 15.26 15.47
N VAL A 103 2.86 14.98 14.18
CA VAL A 103 3.20 15.96 13.15
C VAL A 103 2.18 15.83 12.03
N GLN A 104 1.53 16.94 11.71
CA GLN A 104 0.61 17.03 10.58
C GLN A 104 1.33 17.65 9.38
N LEU A 105 1.23 16.98 8.23
CA LEU A 105 1.72 17.43 6.94
C LEU A 105 0.51 17.69 6.05
N ASN A 106 0.41 18.91 5.52
CA ASN A 106 -0.66 19.28 4.59
C ASN A 106 -0.04 19.63 3.23
N THR A 107 -0.62 19.11 2.14
CA THR A 107 -0.14 19.36 0.77
C THR A 107 -1.31 19.25 -0.20
N GLY A 108 -1.69 20.36 -0.83
CA GLY A 108 -2.86 20.41 -1.70
C GLY A 108 -4.11 19.88 -0.97
N HIS A 109 -4.65 18.76 -1.45
CA HIS A 109 -5.82 18.10 -0.85
C HIS A 109 -5.48 16.96 0.13
N HIS A 110 -4.21 16.82 0.49
CA HIS A 110 -3.75 15.74 1.35
C HIS A 110 -3.43 16.25 2.75
N THR A 111 -3.94 15.52 3.74
CA THR A 111 -3.62 15.71 5.15
C THR A 111 -3.07 14.41 5.71
N VAL A 112 -1.85 14.46 6.25
CA VAL A 112 -1.15 13.32 6.82
C VAL A 112 -0.73 13.64 8.25
N THR A 113 -1.32 12.96 9.22
CA THR A 113 -0.89 13.04 10.62
C THR A 113 -0.01 11.84 10.95
N LEU A 114 1.27 12.09 11.16
CA LEU A 114 2.26 11.10 11.59
C LEU A 114 2.33 11.08 13.11
N SER A 115 2.48 9.90 13.73
CA SER A 115 2.56 9.79 15.18
C SER A 115 3.77 9.00 15.68
N GLY A 116 4.14 9.26 16.94
CA GLY A 116 5.24 8.61 17.65
C GLY A 116 6.58 8.77 16.91
N LYS A 117 7.23 7.65 16.60
CA LYS A 117 8.55 7.66 15.93
C LYS A 117 8.55 8.31 14.55
N LEU A 118 7.43 8.33 13.82
CA LEU A 118 7.34 9.03 12.54
C LEU A 118 7.32 10.55 12.74
N ALA A 119 6.60 11.03 13.77
CA ALA A 119 6.61 12.43 14.15
C ALA A 119 8.00 12.88 14.65
N ALA A 120 8.69 12.03 15.42
CA ALA A 120 10.08 12.27 15.83
C ALA A 120 11.03 12.34 14.62
N PHE A 121 10.89 11.44 13.65
CA PHE A 121 11.67 11.44 12.41
C PHE A 121 11.50 12.75 11.62
N MET A 122 10.28 13.25 11.46
CA MET A 122 10.03 14.52 10.76
C MET A 122 10.58 15.75 11.49
N ARG A 123 10.59 15.74 12.83
CA ARG A 123 11.19 16.85 13.61
C ARG A 123 12.72 16.84 13.57
N GLY A 124 13.33 15.66 13.61
CA GLY A 124 14.77 15.50 13.39
C GLY A 124 15.22 15.99 12.01
N ALA A 125 14.31 16.04 11.04
CA ALA A 125 14.56 16.63 9.73
C ALA A 125 14.61 18.16 9.73
N ALA A 126 13.66 18.79 10.40
CA ALA A 126 13.59 20.25 10.49
C ALA A 126 14.83 20.88 11.15
N GLY A 127 15.49 20.15 12.07
CA GLY A 127 16.69 20.61 12.78
C GLY A 127 18.02 20.49 12.02
N GLN A 128 18.04 19.93 10.79
CA GLN A 128 19.28 19.73 10.00
C GLN A 128 19.40 20.69 8.81
N THR A 129 18.65 21.79 8.80
CA THR A 129 18.80 22.85 7.81
C THR A 129 19.95 23.79 8.20
N GLN A 130 21.18 23.28 8.36
CA GLN A 130 22.41 24.09 8.47
C GLN A 130 23.62 23.28 7.97
N ALA A 131 24.12 23.69 6.79
CA ALA A 131 25.43 23.48 6.15
C ALA A 131 26.10 22.07 6.12
N PRO A 132 26.73 21.69 4.99
CA PRO A 132 27.42 20.41 4.86
C PRO A 132 28.73 20.48 5.64
N THR A 133 28.90 19.61 6.64
CA THR A 133 30.21 19.39 7.27
C THR A 133 30.63 17.94 7.07
N SER A 134 31.71 17.84 6.30
CA SER A 134 32.58 16.70 6.06
C SER A 134 32.71 15.77 7.27
N GLY A 135 32.44 14.48 7.02
CA GLY A 135 32.70 13.39 7.94
C GLY A 135 33.19 12.16 7.19
N VAL A 136 34.39 12.28 6.61
CA VAL A 136 35.16 11.17 6.05
C VAL A 136 35.43 10.13 7.14
N ARG A 137 35.06 8.88 6.90
CA ARG A 137 35.77 7.71 7.42
C ARG A 137 35.98 6.69 6.29
N HIS A 138 37.26 6.54 5.93
CA HIS A 138 37.88 5.54 5.04
C HIS A 138 37.40 4.10 5.37
N ALA A 139 36.97 3.24 4.45
CA ALA A 139 37.59 2.63 3.25
C ALA A 139 38.39 1.33 3.53
N ALA A 140 37.85 0.21 3.03
CA ALA A 140 38.50 -0.99 2.47
C ALA A 140 37.36 -1.86 1.88
N VAL A 141 37.05 -1.90 0.56
CA VAL A 141 37.74 -2.54 -0.60
C VAL A 141 37.96 -4.03 -0.32
N THR A 142 37.35 -5.02 -0.99
CA THR A 142 37.11 -5.35 -2.42
C THR A 142 35.67 -5.91 -2.62
N ASP A 143 35.01 -5.95 -3.78
CA ASP A 143 35.48 -6.47 -5.08
C ASP A 143 34.68 -5.91 -6.26
N HIS A 144 35.41 -5.74 -7.37
CA HIS A 144 34.90 -5.39 -8.68
C HIS A 144 34.07 -6.54 -9.27
N SER A 145 32.77 -6.31 -9.47
CA SER A 145 32.00 -7.01 -10.50
C SER A 145 30.79 -6.18 -10.91
N GLN A 146 30.81 -5.74 -12.18
CA GLN A 146 29.72 -5.12 -12.94
C GLN A 146 29.44 -3.62 -12.70
N ALA A 147 30.50 -2.83 -12.83
CA ALA A 147 30.41 -1.50 -13.42
C ALA A 147 30.09 -1.60 -14.93
N THR A 148 28.83 -1.91 -15.28
CA THR A 148 28.27 -1.64 -16.63
C THR A 148 26.74 -1.52 -16.57
N ALA A 149 26.23 -0.67 -15.68
CA ALA A 149 24.83 -0.23 -15.70
C ALA A 149 24.68 1.29 -15.44
N LEU A 150 25.80 2.01 -15.45
CA LEU A 150 25.87 3.47 -15.48
C LEU A 150 25.85 3.92 -16.94
N ALA A 151 24.65 4.10 -17.51
CA ALA A 151 24.46 5.04 -18.62
C ALA A 151 23.00 5.51 -18.69
N THR A 152 22.01 4.66 -18.42
CA THR A 152 20.58 5.06 -18.40
C THR A 152 19.76 4.08 -17.55
N GLY A 153 19.96 4.09 -16.23
CA GLY A 153 19.38 3.12 -15.29
C GLY A 153 18.08 3.58 -14.63
N VAL A 154 17.05 3.91 -15.42
CA VAL A 154 15.70 4.08 -14.87
C VAL A 154 15.20 2.71 -14.44
N LYS A 155 15.21 2.41 -13.13
CA LYS A 155 14.47 1.25 -12.60
C LYS A 155 12.98 1.58 -12.64
N ARG A 156 12.40 1.53 -13.85
CA ARG A 156 10.95 1.55 -14.06
C ARG A 156 10.40 0.31 -13.37
N LEU A 157 9.66 0.52 -12.28
CA LEU A 157 8.73 -0.50 -11.81
C LEU A 157 7.78 -0.82 -12.98
N PRO A 158 7.43 -2.11 -13.19
CA PRO A 158 6.56 -2.49 -14.29
C PRO A 158 5.27 -1.67 -14.22
N ARG A 159 5.11 -0.82 -15.23
CA ARG A 159 3.88 -0.09 -15.50
C ARG A 159 2.93 -1.15 -16.04
N ASP A 160 2.05 -1.66 -15.18
CA ASP A 160 0.87 -2.41 -15.63
C ASP A 160 -0.10 -1.43 -16.30
N SER A 161 0.28 -1.00 -17.52
CA SER A 161 -0.65 -0.55 -18.54
C SER A 161 -1.32 -1.80 -19.09
N GLY A 162 -2.37 -2.24 -18.39
CA GLY A 162 -3.19 -3.36 -18.81
C GLY A 162 -4.58 -3.19 -18.23
N SER A 163 -5.44 -2.47 -18.95
CA SER A 163 -6.89 -2.56 -18.80
C SER A 163 -7.34 -3.98 -19.16
N SER A 164 -7.02 -4.95 -18.30
CA SER A 164 -7.29 -6.36 -18.57
C SER A 164 -8.74 -6.67 -18.20
N LEU A 165 -9.41 -7.42 -19.07
CA LEU A 165 -10.73 -8.03 -18.87
C LEU A 165 -10.87 -8.72 -17.49
N LEU A 166 -9.76 -9.16 -16.89
CA LEU A 166 -9.66 -9.70 -15.53
C LEU A 166 -10.06 -8.71 -14.44
N GLY A 167 -9.74 -7.42 -14.59
CA GLY A 167 -10.15 -6.38 -13.63
C GLY A 167 -11.66 -6.13 -13.64
N ARG A 168 -12.32 -6.31 -14.79
CA ARG A 168 -13.78 -6.24 -14.91
C ARG A 168 -14.43 -7.50 -14.34
N LEU A 169 -13.88 -8.68 -14.64
CA LEU A 169 -14.31 -9.96 -14.05
C LEU A 169 -14.21 -9.96 -12.51
N ALA A 170 -13.12 -9.43 -11.95
CA ALA A 170 -12.94 -9.34 -10.50
C ALA A 170 -14.00 -8.47 -9.81
N ILE A 171 -14.36 -7.34 -10.44
CA ILE A 171 -15.43 -6.45 -9.95
C ILE A 171 -16.79 -7.17 -10.03
N TRP A 172 -17.09 -7.83 -11.15
CA TRP A 172 -18.33 -8.60 -11.30
C TRP A 172 -18.40 -9.77 -10.31
N SER A 173 -17.30 -10.48 -10.04
CA SER A 173 -17.28 -11.54 -9.03
C SER A 173 -17.49 -11.01 -7.62
N ALA A 174 -16.95 -9.83 -7.28
CA ALA A 174 -17.18 -9.21 -5.98
C ALA A 174 -18.65 -8.75 -5.82
N ILE A 175 -19.25 -8.21 -6.88
CA ILE A 175 -20.67 -7.84 -6.90
C ILE A 175 -21.55 -9.10 -6.78
N ALA A 176 -21.22 -10.18 -7.49
CA ALA A 176 -21.95 -11.45 -7.42
C ALA A 176 -21.87 -12.07 -6.02
N LEU A 177 -20.69 -12.03 -5.37
CA LEU A 177 -20.51 -12.49 -3.99
C LEU A 177 -21.31 -11.66 -2.99
N LEU A 178 -21.30 -10.33 -3.13
CA LEU A 178 -22.08 -9.45 -2.26
C LEU A 178 -23.58 -9.68 -2.44
N ALA A 179 -24.04 -9.79 -3.68
CA ALA A 179 -25.44 -10.10 -4.00
C ALA A 179 -25.86 -11.46 -3.43
N PHE A 180 -25.01 -12.48 -3.55
CA PHE A 180 -25.25 -13.80 -2.96
C PHE A 180 -25.37 -13.74 -1.43
N VAL A 181 -24.46 -13.02 -0.75
CA VAL A 181 -24.52 -12.83 0.71
C VAL A 181 -25.78 -12.06 1.14
N LEU A 182 -26.16 -11.03 0.39
CA LEU A 182 -27.38 -10.27 0.63
C LEU A 182 -28.63 -11.13 0.45
N VAL A 183 -28.75 -11.85 -0.67
CA VAL A 183 -29.90 -12.75 -0.93
C VAL A 183 -29.99 -13.84 0.13
N ARG A 184 -28.86 -14.45 0.51
CA ARG A 184 -28.81 -15.44 1.60
C ARG A 184 -29.28 -14.87 2.94
N ARG A 185 -29.06 -13.57 3.18
CA ARG A 185 -29.44 -12.90 4.42
C ARG A 185 -30.88 -12.39 4.42
N THR A 186 -31.41 -11.96 3.28
CA THR A 186 -32.72 -11.30 3.18
C THR A 186 -33.83 -12.22 2.69
N ALA A 187 -33.50 -13.28 1.95
CA ALA A 187 -34.46 -14.24 1.40
C ALA A 187 -33.85 -15.65 1.38
N PRO A 188 -33.61 -16.26 2.57
CA PRO A 188 -33.01 -17.59 2.66
C PRO A 188 -33.84 -18.67 1.94
N ASP A 189 -35.16 -18.48 1.84
CA ASP A 189 -36.09 -19.41 1.18
C ASP A 189 -35.86 -19.55 -0.34
N LEU A 190 -35.25 -18.54 -0.99
CA LEU A 190 -34.88 -18.60 -2.41
C LEU A 190 -33.59 -19.38 -2.65
N VAL A 191 -32.74 -19.52 -1.63
CA VAL A 191 -31.46 -20.23 -1.70
C VAL A 191 -31.62 -21.70 -1.30
N ALA A 192 -32.65 -22.02 -0.50
CA ALA A 192 -33.02 -23.37 -0.06
C ALA A 192 -33.15 -24.42 -1.19
N PRO A 193 -33.82 -24.16 -2.35
CA PRO A 193 -33.88 -25.15 -3.44
C PRO A 193 -32.51 -25.37 -4.12
N LEU A 194 -31.64 -24.36 -4.11
CA LEU A 194 -30.28 -24.43 -4.65
C LEU A 194 -29.34 -25.21 -3.72
N GLU A 195 -29.47 -25.01 -2.41
CA GLU A 195 -28.79 -25.82 -1.39
C GLU A 195 -29.29 -27.27 -1.38
N HIS A 196 -30.57 -27.51 -1.68
CA HIS A 196 -31.11 -28.87 -1.85
C HIS A 196 -30.58 -29.56 -3.11
N TRP A 197 -30.43 -28.84 -4.24
CA TRP A 197 -29.81 -29.34 -5.47
C TRP A 197 -28.31 -29.61 -5.30
N ILE A 198 -27.57 -28.73 -4.63
CA ILE A 198 -26.15 -28.92 -4.32
C ILE A 198 -25.97 -30.05 -3.30
N GLY A 199 -26.85 -30.14 -2.31
CA GLY A 199 -26.90 -31.22 -1.33
C GLY A 199 -27.15 -32.58 -1.96
N THR A 200 -28.08 -32.68 -2.92
CA THR A 200 -28.35 -33.92 -3.67
C THR A 200 -27.24 -34.29 -4.65
N LEU A 201 -26.55 -33.30 -5.26
CA LEU A 201 -25.35 -33.54 -6.07
C LEU A 201 -24.13 -33.97 -5.24
N LEU A 202 -24.02 -33.52 -3.98
CA LEU A 202 -22.92 -33.88 -3.08
C LEU A 202 -23.16 -35.17 -2.30
N HIS A 203 -24.43 -35.54 -2.03
CA HIS A 203 -24.83 -36.77 -1.34
C HIS A 203 -25.37 -37.85 -2.29
N GLY A 204 -25.18 -37.68 -3.59
CA GLY A 204 -25.42 -38.72 -4.61
C GLY A 204 -24.34 -39.80 -4.58
N ARG A 205 -24.22 -40.50 -3.44
CA ARG A 205 -23.85 -41.91 -3.28
C ARG A 205 -23.99 -42.33 -1.83
#